data_AF-A0A7Z9UCL0-F1
#
_entry.id   AF-A0A7Z9UCL0-F1
#
_cell.length_a   1.000
_cell.length_b   1.000
_cell.length_c   1.000
_cell.angle_alpha   90.00
_cell.angle_beta   90.00
_cell.angle_gamma   90.00
#
_symmetry.space_group_name_H-M   'P 1'
#
loop_
_entity.id
_entity.type
_entity.pdbx_description
1 polymer ?
#
loop_
_entity_poly.entity_id
_entity_poly.type
_entity_poly.pdbx_seq_one_letter_code
_entity_poly.pdbx_strand_id
1 'polypeptide(L)'
;MGKYLEVPAYKLMGQKLRDGVSVASWCWGQPTVDEFRDEVIRSVDQGYTIFKIHTSPSHDMFEWTRAAEEVAPDGFKIHYDFTGRRGRTLGAVLPIVAELERDHPIVGWIEDPFDRADIESWKVLRSRTTIPIVHGGAPVLGGAQEALLGMADAYMLYAPVGDALATGWALGKMNLQIIMQICGGTLAKAMALHIACVLPTATGHSINLDDQTDEDITGQKIPVQEGYSPVPEGPGLGFDVDEAVLRRFAANNPREIPPYVGVVHMAGGHTLYSLGQPNLPRFTGREEGTYRNFRYDRWFEDGSAEWEKVYERVGNDGWYVEPPAAG
;
A
#
# COMPACT_ATOMS: atom_id res chain seq x y z
N MET A 1 19.28 -19.94 -13.51
CA MET A 1 20.19 -19.37 -14.53
C MET A 1 21.34 -18.57 -13.93
N GLY A 2 21.11 -17.44 -13.23
CA GLY A 2 22.23 -16.61 -12.72
C GLY A 2 23.21 -17.36 -11.81
N LYS A 3 22.72 -18.20 -10.89
CA LYS A 3 23.58 -19.09 -10.08
C LYS A 3 24.43 -20.05 -10.92
N TYR A 4 23.85 -20.67 -11.96
CA TYR A 4 24.56 -21.59 -12.86
C TYR A 4 25.66 -20.89 -13.68
N LEU A 5 25.44 -19.62 -14.04
CA LEU A 5 26.37 -18.81 -14.81
C LEU A 5 27.33 -17.98 -13.94
N GLU A 6 27.24 -18.10 -12.61
CA GLU A 6 28.02 -17.33 -11.64
C GLU A 6 27.95 -15.80 -11.83
N VAL A 7 26.76 -15.30 -12.19
CA VAL A 7 26.50 -13.87 -12.42
C VAL A 7 25.23 -13.40 -11.70
N PRO A 8 25.16 -12.13 -11.28
CA PRO A 8 23.93 -11.55 -10.74
C PRO A 8 22.82 -11.54 -11.79
N ALA A 9 21.57 -11.66 -11.33
CA ALA A 9 20.41 -11.87 -12.19
C ALA A 9 20.19 -10.72 -13.19
N TYR A 10 20.52 -9.49 -12.81
CA TYR A 10 20.38 -8.32 -13.70
C TYR A 10 21.18 -8.48 -14.99
N LYS A 11 22.33 -9.19 -14.98
CA LYS A 11 23.13 -9.42 -16.21
C LYS A 11 22.42 -10.30 -17.24
N LEU A 12 21.38 -11.03 -16.83
CA LEU A 12 20.51 -11.79 -17.74
C LEU A 12 19.35 -10.95 -18.28
N MET A 13 19.12 -9.77 -17.70
CA MET A 13 17.98 -8.90 -18.00
C MET A 13 18.39 -7.66 -18.82
N GLY A 14 19.61 -7.15 -18.60
CA GLY A 14 20.13 -5.99 -19.32
C GLY A 14 21.36 -5.36 -18.67
N GLN A 15 21.75 -4.20 -19.20
CA GLN A 15 22.82 -3.40 -18.63
C GLN A 15 22.35 -2.70 -17.34
N LYS A 16 23.18 -2.72 -16.29
CA LYS A 16 22.91 -2.01 -15.04
C LYS A 16 22.93 -0.50 -15.29
N LEU A 17 21.86 0.19 -14.93
CA LEU A 17 21.69 1.65 -15.07
C LEU A 17 21.80 2.40 -13.73
N ARG A 18 21.68 1.68 -12.60
CA ARG A 18 21.76 2.23 -11.24
C ARG A 18 22.23 1.19 -10.24
N ASP A 19 22.96 1.63 -9.21
CA ASP A 19 23.51 0.75 -8.18
C ASP A 19 22.58 0.51 -7.00
N GLY A 20 21.62 1.41 -6.78
CA GLY A 20 20.56 1.29 -5.79
C GLY A 20 19.21 1.63 -6.38
N VAL A 21 18.16 1.21 -5.69
CA VAL A 21 16.76 1.49 -6.07
C VAL A 21 16.07 2.05 -4.85
N SER A 22 15.34 3.15 -5.01
CA SER A 22 14.51 3.70 -3.94
C SER A 22 13.49 2.65 -3.50
N VAL A 23 13.24 2.56 -2.20
CA VAL A 23 12.29 1.60 -1.61
C VAL A 23 11.30 2.33 -0.71
N ALA A 24 10.08 1.83 -0.63
CA ALA A 24 9.09 2.28 0.31
C ALA A 24 8.76 1.18 1.32
N SER A 25 8.53 1.60 2.56
CA SER A 25 7.90 0.77 3.58
C SER A 25 6.40 0.69 3.29
N TRP A 26 5.76 -0.38 3.75
CA TRP A 26 4.33 -0.59 3.56
C TRP A 26 3.79 -1.55 4.62
N CYS A 27 2.69 -1.16 5.26
CA CYS A 27 1.92 -2.04 6.13
C CYS A 27 0.59 -2.46 5.48
N TRP A 28 0.22 -3.74 5.63
CA TRP A 28 -1.12 -4.23 5.32
C TRP A 28 -1.98 -4.24 6.59
N GLY A 29 -3.30 -4.05 6.46
CA GLY A 29 -4.24 -4.37 7.54
C GLY A 29 -5.02 -3.22 8.13
N GLN A 30 -4.95 -2.01 7.52
CA GLN A 30 -5.72 -0.84 7.95
C GLN A 30 -5.48 -0.50 9.43
N PRO A 31 -4.26 -0.03 9.76
CA PRO A 31 -3.89 0.26 11.13
C PRO A 31 -4.77 1.35 11.73
N THR A 32 -4.97 1.30 13.04
CA THR A 32 -5.43 2.47 13.81
C THR A 32 -4.47 3.65 13.62
N VAL A 33 -4.86 4.85 14.04
CA VAL A 33 -4.01 6.04 13.90
C VAL A 33 -2.70 5.89 14.69
N ASP A 34 -2.76 5.31 15.89
CA ASP A 34 -1.57 5.08 16.72
C ASP A 34 -0.69 3.97 16.13
N GLU A 35 -1.27 2.85 15.69
CA GLU A 35 -0.52 1.80 14.98
C GLU A 35 0.17 2.34 13.71
N PHE A 36 -0.49 3.25 12.98
CA PHE A 36 0.10 3.89 11.80
C PHE A 36 1.26 4.82 12.19
N ARG A 37 1.10 5.61 13.26
CA ARG A 37 2.17 6.48 13.78
C ARG A 37 3.41 5.65 14.14
N ASP A 38 3.22 4.56 14.87
CA ASP A 38 4.31 3.67 15.29
C ASP A 38 5.00 3.02 14.08
N GLU A 39 4.23 2.68 13.05
CA GLU A 39 4.73 2.11 11.82
C GLU A 39 5.55 3.10 10.98
N VAL A 40 5.18 4.39 10.98
CA VAL A 40 5.99 5.46 10.39
C VAL A 40 7.31 5.62 11.15
N ILE A 41 7.29 5.64 12.49
CA ILE A 41 8.49 5.71 13.33
C ILE A 41 9.42 4.53 13.02
N ARG A 42 8.89 3.30 13.03
CA ARG A 42 9.64 2.08 12.69
C ARG A 42 10.29 2.20 11.30
N SER A 43 9.55 2.72 10.32
CA SER A 43 10.04 2.87 8.95
C SER A 43 11.18 3.89 8.85
N VAL A 44 11.06 5.02 9.55
CA VAL A 44 12.12 6.04 9.62
C VAL A 44 13.38 5.46 10.28
N ASP A 45 13.23 4.75 11.40
CA ASP A 45 14.34 4.12 12.13
C ASP A 45 15.07 3.07 11.28
N GLN A 46 14.37 2.42 10.34
CA GLN A 46 14.95 1.49 9.38
C GLN A 46 15.57 2.18 8.14
N GLY A 47 15.50 3.50 8.06
CA GLY A 47 16.09 4.30 6.99
C GLY A 47 15.20 4.48 5.76
N TYR A 48 13.90 4.16 5.83
CA TYR A 48 12.96 4.49 4.76
C TYR A 48 12.65 5.99 4.74
N THR A 49 12.40 6.52 3.54
CA THR A 49 11.96 7.91 3.33
C THR A 49 10.58 7.99 2.67
N ILE A 50 10.00 6.85 2.32
CA ILE A 50 8.69 6.74 1.67
C ILE A 50 7.89 5.64 2.37
N PHE A 51 6.62 5.92 2.64
CA PHE A 51 5.66 4.96 3.19
C PHE A 51 4.43 4.86 2.30
N LYS A 52 4.09 3.65 1.83
CA LYS A 52 2.83 3.39 1.13
C LYS A 52 1.77 2.93 2.13
N ILE A 53 0.52 3.37 1.96
CA ILE A 53 -0.63 2.85 2.71
C ILE A 53 -1.91 2.86 1.87
N HIS A 54 -2.75 1.85 2.07
CA HIS A 54 -4.10 1.81 1.48
C HIS A 54 -5.06 2.72 2.25
N THR A 55 -5.86 3.51 1.53
CA THR A 55 -7.02 4.17 2.16
C THR A 55 -8.00 3.12 2.68
N SER A 56 -8.76 3.49 3.71
CA SER A 56 -9.80 2.65 4.27
C SER A 56 -11.11 3.42 4.42
N PRO A 57 -12.27 2.77 4.18
CA PRO A 57 -13.55 3.32 4.59
C PRO A 57 -13.75 3.37 6.09
N SER A 58 -12.94 2.66 6.87
CA SER A 58 -13.05 2.58 8.33
C SER A 58 -12.06 3.51 9.05
N HIS A 59 -11.24 4.28 8.32
CA HIS A 59 -10.30 5.22 8.91
C HIS A 59 -10.28 6.53 8.13
N ASP A 60 -10.06 7.63 8.83
CA ASP A 60 -9.88 8.93 8.19
C ASP A 60 -8.42 9.10 7.76
N MET A 61 -8.16 9.11 6.45
CA MET A 61 -6.80 9.30 5.94
C MET A 61 -6.17 10.62 6.39
N PHE A 62 -6.96 11.66 6.71
CA PHE A 62 -6.41 12.91 7.20
C PHE A 62 -5.90 12.80 8.64
N GLU A 63 -6.46 11.90 9.46
CA GLU A 63 -5.90 11.58 10.77
C GLU A 63 -4.58 10.83 10.63
N TRP A 64 -4.50 9.87 9.69
CA TRP A 64 -3.23 9.24 9.35
C TRP A 64 -2.21 10.25 8.86
N THR A 65 -2.57 11.15 7.93
CA THR A 65 -1.64 12.16 7.41
C THR A 65 -1.08 13.03 8.53
N ARG A 66 -1.93 13.55 9.42
CA ARG A 66 -1.48 14.35 10.57
C ARG A 66 -0.58 13.55 11.51
N ALA A 67 -0.92 12.30 11.79
CA ALA A 67 -0.10 11.44 12.64
C ALA A 67 1.29 11.17 12.03
N ALA A 68 1.38 11.03 10.70
CA ALA A 68 2.66 10.94 10.01
C ALA A 68 3.45 12.25 10.06
N GLU A 69 2.80 13.41 9.85
CA GLU A 69 3.44 14.74 9.93
C GLU A 69 4.04 15.03 11.31
N GLU A 70 3.45 14.48 12.39
CA GLU A 70 3.96 14.63 13.75
C GLU A 70 5.31 13.93 13.98
N VAL A 71 5.59 12.84 13.26
CA VAL A 71 6.71 11.93 13.59
C VAL A 71 7.72 11.75 12.46
N ALA A 72 7.32 12.00 11.21
CA ALA A 72 8.18 11.81 10.05
C ALA A 72 9.16 13.00 9.89
N PRO A 73 10.42 12.74 9.49
CA PRO A 73 11.39 13.80 9.23
C PRO A 73 11.07 14.58 7.95
N ASP A 74 11.67 15.76 7.81
CA ASP A 74 11.59 16.56 6.60
C ASP A 74 11.96 15.75 5.35
N GLY A 75 11.13 15.85 4.31
CA GLY A 75 11.33 15.16 3.04
C GLY A 75 10.77 13.74 2.99
N PHE A 76 10.30 13.17 4.11
CA PHE A 76 9.55 11.91 4.10
C PHE A 76 8.26 12.06 3.29
N LYS A 77 7.85 10.98 2.60
CA LYS A 77 6.64 11.01 1.75
C LYS A 77 5.69 9.86 1.99
N ILE A 78 4.39 10.17 1.96
CA ILE A 78 3.31 9.18 1.98
C ILE A 78 2.81 8.93 0.56
N HIS A 79 2.73 7.66 0.18
CA HIS A 79 2.05 7.19 -1.01
C HIS A 79 0.68 6.61 -0.60
N TYR A 80 -0.40 7.34 -0.88
CA TYR A 80 -1.75 6.84 -0.64
C TYR A 80 -2.28 6.04 -1.82
N ASP A 81 -2.64 4.79 -1.55
CA ASP A 81 -3.29 3.91 -2.52
C ASP A 81 -4.79 3.85 -2.24
N PHE A 82 -5.58 4.41 -3.15
CA PHE A 82 -7.04 4.48 -3.08
C PHE A 82 -7.70 3.16 -3.49
N THR A 83 -6.90 2.16 -3.89
CA THR A 83 -7.23 0.77 -4.18
C THR A 83 -8.18 0.55 -5.35
N GLY A 84 -8.40 1.60 -6.16
CA GLY A 84 -9.31 1.56 -7.31
C GLY A 84 -10.74 1.20 -6.90
N ARG A 85 -11.11 1.45 -5.63
CA ARG A 85 -12.41 1.06 -5.08
C ARG A 85 -13.52 1.72 -5.88
N ARG A 86 -14.40 0.88 -6.42
CA ARG A 86 -15.71 1.30 -6.94
C ARG A 86 -16.48 1.96 -5.79
N GLY A 87 -16.70 3.26 -5.86
CA GLY A 87 -17.41 3.98 -4.80
C GLY A 87 -16.93 5.41 -4.53
N ARG A 88 -15.95 5.91 -5.31
CA ARG A 88 -15.62 7.33 -5.35
C ARG A 88 -15.83 7.87 -6.76
N THR A 89 -16.59 8.95 -6.84
CA THR A 89 -16.77 9.77 -8.02
C THR A 89 -15.65 10.81 -8.10
N LEU A 90 -15.41 11.35 -9.28
CA LEU A 90 -14.53 12.51 -9.46
C LEU A 90 -14.91 13.67 -8.52
N GLY A 91 -16.20 13.85 -8.24
CA GLY A 91 -16.71 14.88 -7.33
C GLY A 91 -16.28 14.70 -5.88
N ALA A 92 -16.12 13.45 -5.40
CA ALA A 92 -15.61 13.16 -4.07
C ALA A 92 -14.07 13.28 -4.00
N VAL A 93 -13.36 12.83 -5.04
CA VAL A 93 -11.89 12.77 -5.03
C VAL A 93 -11.26 14.16 -5.22
N LEU A 94 -11.84 15.02 -6.07
CA LEU A 94 -11.24 16.34 -6.35
C LEU A 94 -11.04 17.19 -5.08
N PRO A 95 -12.04 17.38 -4.19
CA PRO A 95 -11.85 18.13 -2.96
C PRO A 95 -10.83 17.48 -2.03
N ILE A 96 -10.84 16.14 -1.93
CA ILE A 96 -9.88 15.39 -1.10
C ILE A 96 -8.45 15.66 -1.55
N VAL A 97 -8.17 15.48 -2.85
CA VAL A 97 -6.81 15.66 -3.39
C VAL A 97 -6.38 17.12 -3.31
N ALA A 98 -7.28 18.06 -3.54
CA ALA A 98 -6.98 19.49 -3.39
C ALA A 98 -6.65 19.89 -1.94
N GLU A 99 -7.30 19.26 -0.94
CA GLU A 99 -6.98 19.46 0.47
C GLU A 99 -5.63 18.85 0.83
N LEU A 100 -5.36 17.61 0.41
CA LEU A 100 -4.06 16.95 0.61
C LEU A 100 -2.92 17.76 -0.01
N GLU A 101 -3.08 18.25 -1.24
CA GLU A 101 -2.06 19.04 -1.93
C GLU A 101 -1.79 20.39 -1.25
N ARG A 102 -2.85 21.05 -0.77
CA ARG A 102 -2.75 22.39 -0.17
C ARG A 102 -2.17 22.35 1.25
N ASP A 103 -2.60 21.39 2.05
CA ASP A 103 -2.36 21.39 3.51
C ASP A 103 -1.34 20.35 3.96
N HIS A 104 -1.07 19.31 3.14
CA HIS A 104 -0.28 18.15 3.54
C HIS A 104 0.86 17.82 2.56
N PRO A 105 1.96 18.60 2.57
CA PRO A 105 3.08 18.41 1.65
C PRO A 105 3.82 17.07 1.83
N ILE A 106 3.56 16.34 2.92
CA ILE A 106 4.06 14.98 3.12
C ILE A 106 3.48 14.00 2.09
N VAL A 107 2.32 14.29 1.48
CA VAL A 107 1.71 13.39 0.47
C VAL A 107 2.50 13.48 -0.83
N GLY A 108 3.08 12.35 -1.25
CA GLY A 108 3.92 12.24 -2.43
C GLY A 108 3.24 11.62 -3.63
N TRP A 109 2.24 10.74 -3.45
CA TRP A 109 1.59 10.02 -4.55
C TRP A 109 0.15 9.66 -4.20
N ILE A 110 -0.71 9.63 -5.24
CA ILE A 110 -2.05 9.04 -5.20
C ILE A 110 -2.11 7.89 -6.21
N GLU A 111 -2.31 6.66 -5.71
CA GLU A 111 -2.47 5.45 -6.52
C GLU A 111 -3.93 5.07 -6.65
N ASP A 112 -4.31 4.59 -7.84
CA ASP A 112 -5.63 4.05 -8.17
C ASP A 112 -6.83 4.87 -7.60
N PRO A 113 -6.94 6.19 -7.92
CA PRO A 113 -8.00 7.04 -7.38
C PRO A 113 -9.42 6.64 -7.81
N PHE A 114 -9.56 5.94 -8.95
CA PHE A 114 -10.84 5.54 -9.53
C PHE A 114 -10.78 4.10 -10.07
N ASP A 115 -11.94 3.58 -10.50
CA ASP A 115 -11.98 2.36 -11.31
C ASP A 115 -11.10 2.56 -12.57
N ARG A 116 -10.31 1.55 -12.91
CA ARG A 116 -9.34 1.61 -14.01
C ARG A 116 -9.99 1.73 -15.39
N ALA A 117 -11.29 1.45 -15.51
CA ALA A 117 -12.05 1.69 -16.73
C ALA A 117 -12.47 3.16 -16.92
N ASP A 118 -12.42 4.00 -15.87
CA ASP A 118 -12.86 5.40 -15.92
C ASP A 118 -11.74 6.35 -16.40
N ILE A 119 -11.30 6.16 -17.65
CA ILE A 119 -10.19 6.88 -18.27
C ILE A 119 -10.32 8.41 -18.14
N GLU A 120 -11.53 8.95 -18.25
CA GLU A 120 -11.74 10.40 -18.23
C GLU A 120 -11.56 10.99 -16.82
N SER A 121 -12.07 10.33 -15.76
CA SER A 121 -11.85 10.82 -14.39
C SER A 121 -10.37 10.84 -14.02
N TRP A 122 -9.60 9.82 -14.43
CA TRP A 122 -8.14 9.78 -14.24
C TRP A 122 -7.46 10.99 -14.89
N LYS A 123 -7.73 11.24 -16.17
CA LYS A 123 -7.16 12.37 -16.92
C LYS A 123 -7.55 13.72 -16.32
N VAL A 124 -8.81 13.89 -15.92
CA VAL A 124 -9.28 15.15 -15.32
C VAL A 124 -8.61 15.39 -13.97
N LEU A 125 -8.53 14.38 -13.10
CA LEU A 125 -7.84 14.52 -11.81
C LEU A 125 -6.38 14.91 -12.02
N ARG A 126 -5.66 14.17 -12.87
CA ARG A 126 -4.25 14.42 -13.21
C ARG A 126 -4.02 15.84 -13.74
N SER A 127 -4.98 16.41 -14.48
CA SER A 127 -4.89 17.78 -14.98
C SER A 127 -5.08 18.87 -13.92
N ARG A 128 -5.47 18.51 -12.69
CA ARG A 128 -5.90 19.43 -11.62
C ARG A 128 -5.07 19.36 -10.35
N THR A 129 -4.08 18.48 -10.28
CA THR A 129 -3.18 18.37 -9.14
C THR A 129 -1.73 18.25 -9.61
N THR A 130 -0.80 18.68 -8.78
CA THR A 130 0.63 18.43 -8.95
C THR A 130 1.11 17.18 -8.22
N ILE A 131 0.26 16.55 -7.39
CA ILE A 131 0.58 15.26 -6.78
C ILE A 131 0.58 14.19 -7.90
N PRO A 132 1.69 13.46 -8.09
CA PRO A 132 1.77 12.38 -9.07
C PRO A 132 0.66 11.34 -8.90
N ILE A 133 -0.01 11.04 -10.02
CA ILE A 133 -1.01 9.97 -10.08
C ILE A 133 -0.33 8.67 -10.54
N VAL A 134 -0.55 7.59 -9.78
CA VAL A 134 0.03 6.27 -10.05
C VAL A 134 -1.06 5.31 -10.51
N HIS A 135 -0.82 4.65 -11.64
CA HIS A 135 -1.60 3.48 -12.05
C HIS A 135 -1.00 2.22 -11.42
N GLY A 136 -1.58 1.80 -10.30
CA GLY A 136 -1.11 0.72 -9.45
C GLY A 136 -1.65 -0.65 -9.84
N GLY A 137 -2.94 -0.74 -10.18
CA GLY A 137 -3.61 -2.00 -10.44
C GLY A 137 -3.40 -2.58 -11.85
N ALA A 138 -3.97 -3.77 -12.07
CA ALA A 138 -3.81 -4.49 -13.34
C ALA A 138 -4.47 -3.70 -14.47
N PRO A 139 -3.75 -3.39 -15.56
CA PRO A 139 -4.34 -2.64 -16.67
C PRO A 139 -5.52 -3.40 -17.28
N VAL A 140 -6.53 -2.65 -17.73
CA VAL A 140 -7.77 -3.17 -18.34
C VAL A 140 -7.61 -3.33 -19.85
N LEU A 141 -6.80 -2.47 -20.48
CA LEU A 141 -6.56 -2.40 -21.92
C LEU A 141 -5.19 -2.98 -22.32
N GLY A 142 -4.43 -3.52 -21.37
CA GLY A 142 -3.13 -4.16 -21.62
C GLY A 142 -1.91 -3.30 -21.26
N GLY A 143 -2.10 -2.11 -20.69
CA GLY A 143 -1.07 -1.28 -20.06
C GLY A 143 -0.50 -0.22 -20.98
N ALA A 144 -0.19 -0.59 -22.23
CA ALA A 144 0.34 0.35 -23.22
C ALA A 144 -0.72 1.39 -23.63
N GLN A 145 -1.99 0.98 -23.75
CA GLN A 145 -3.09 1.84 -24.13
C GLN A 145 -3.38 2.87 -23.03
N GLU A 146 -3.38 2.47 -21.76
CA GLU A 146 -3.53 3.37 -20.61
C GLU A 146 -2.39 4.41 -20.55
N ALA A 147 -1.16 3.98 -20.84
CA ALA A 147 -0.01 4.86 -20.97
C ALA A 147 -0.17 5.88 -22.12
N LEU A 148 -0.61 5.43 -23.30
CA LEU A 148 -0.84 6.29 -24.46
C LEU A 148 -1.98 7.29 -24.25
N LEU A 149 -3.00 6.89 -23.49
CA LEU A 149 -4.12 7.77 -23.12
C LEU A 149 -3.75 8.80 -22.04
N GLY A 150 -2.56 8.68 -21.44
CA GLY A 150 -2.04 9.62 -20.44
C GLY A 150 -2.81 9.59 -19.13
N MET A 151 -3.29 8.42 -18.72
CA MET A 151 -4.10 8.25 -17.50
C MET A 151 -3.35 8.60 -16.21
N ALA A 152 -2.05 8.31 -16.13
CA ALA A 152 -1.24 8.46 -14.92
C ALA A 152 0.16 9.01 -15.24
N ASP A 153 0.86 9.48 -14.21
CA ASP A 153 2.25 9.98 -14.29
C ASP A 153 3.28 8.86 -14.09
N ALA A 154 2.91 7.86 -13.29
CA ALA A 154 3.73 6.67 -13.05
C ALA A 154 2.89 5.39 -13.17
N TYR A 155 3.55 4.31 -13.57
CA TYR A 155 2.92 3.01 -13.76
C TYR A 155 3.64 1.97 -12.91
N MET A 156 2.87 1.25 -12.10
CA MET A 156 3.40 0.23 -11.23
C MET A 156 3.54 -1.10 -11.98
N LEU A 157 4.68 -1.76 -11.83
CA LEU A 157 4.96 -3.05 -12.42
C LEU A 157 5.13 -4.13 -11.34
N TYR A 158 4.35 -5.19 -11.48
CA TYR A 158 4.39 -6.40 -10.66
C TYR A 158 4.21 -7.67 -11.52
N ALA A 159 4.38 -7.54 -12.83
CA ALA A 159 4.24 -8.61 -13.81
C ALA A 159 5.41 -9.62 -13.75
N PRO A 160 5.26 -10.82 -14.34
CA PRO A 160 6.38 -11.74 -14.54
C PRO A 160 7.56 -11.06 -15.25
N VAL A 161 8.78 -11.52 -14.97
CA VAL A 161 10.05 -10.87 -15.38
C VAL A 161 10.06 -10.46 -16.86
N GLY A 162 9.64 -11.35 -17.78
CA GLY A 162 9.65 -11.05 -19.22
C GLY A 162 8.74 -9.88 -19.58
N ASP A 163 7.50 -9.89 -19.07
CA ASP A 163 6.52 -8.83 -19.33
C ASP A 163 6.88 -7.52 -18.61
N ALA A 164 7.44 -7.61 -17.40
CA ALA A 164 7.94 -6.45 -16.67
C ALA A 164 9.08 -5.75 -17.43
N LEU A 165 10.01 -6.52 -18.02
CA LEU A 165 11.07 -5.97 -18.86
C LEU A 165 10.49 -5.34 -20.13
N ALA A 166 9.65 -6.06 -20.88
CA ALA A 166 9.06 -5.55 -22.11
C ALA A 166 8.28 -4.24 -21.88
N THR A 167 7.38 -4.26 -20.88
CA THR A 167 6.58 -3.09 -20.50
C THR A 167 7.45 -1.96 -19.97
N GLY A 168 8.42 -2.24 -19.08
CA GLY A 168 9.28 -1.23 -18.49
C GLY A 168 10.16 -0.51 -19.52
N TRP A 169 10.69 -1.24 -20.53
CA TRP A 169 11.41 -0.60 -21.62
C TRP A 169 10.50 0.26 -22.50
N ALA A 170 9.27 -0.18 -22.77
CA ALA A 170 8.30 0.60 -23.52
C ALA A 170 7.92 1.91 -22.80
N LEU A 171 7.60 1.84 -21.51
CA LEU A 171 7.34 3.00 -20.66
C LEU A 171 8.56 3.94 -20.59
N GLY A 172 9.76 3.38 -20.53
CA GLY A 172 11.00 4.14 -20.60
C GLY A 172 11.17 4.93 -21.89
N LYS A 173 10.74 4.39 -23.04
CA LYS A 173 10.72 5.12 -24.32
C LYS A 173 9.65 6.22 -24.36
N MET A 174 8.60 6.09 -23.56
CA MET A 174 7.56 7.11 -23.40
C MET A 174 7.90 8.16 -22.32
N ASN A 175 9.06 8.05 -21.67
CA ASN A 175 9.46 8.90 -20.56
C ASN A 175 8.46 8.85 -19.38
N LEU A 176 7.91 7.68 -19.10
CA LEU A 176 6.99 7.43 -17.99
C LEU A 176 7.72 6.76 -16.82
N GLN A 177 7.48 7.26 -15.61
CA GLN A 177 8.08 6.71 -14.40
C GLN A 177 7.51 5.32 -14.08
N ILE A 178 8.38 4.45 -13.59
CA ILE A 178 8.03 3.09 -13.15
C ILE A 178 8.22 3.01 -11.64
N ILE A 179 7.19 2.49 -10.97
CA ILE A 179 7.24 2.01 -9.57
C ILE A 179 7.26 0.48 -9.63
N MET A 180 8.11 -0.18 -8.85
CA MET A 180 8.16 -1.64 -8.81
C MET A 180 7.42 -2.16 -7.58
N GLN A 181 6.56 -3.16 -7.74
CA GLN A 181 5.93 -3.82 -6.60
C GLN A 181 6.10 -5.34 -6.74
N ILE A 182 6.97 -5.93 -5.94
CA ILE A 182 7.09 -7.39 -5.83
C ILE A 182 7.15 -7.72 -4.34
N CYS A 183 5.97 -7.99 -3.78
CA CYS A 183 5.79 -8.16 -2.35
C CYS A 183 6.18 -9.57 -1.90
N GLY A 184 7.00 -9.67 -0.86
CA GLY A 184 7.48 -10.91 -0.26
C GLY A 184 8.71 -10.69 0.62
N GLY A 185 9.48 -11.75 0.87
CA GLY A 185 10.72 -11.66 1.64
C GLY A 185 11.90 -11.10 0.86
N THR A 186 13.11 -11.35 1.36
CA THR A 186 14.37 -10.84 0.79
C THR A 186 14.56 -11.20 -0.69
N LEU A 187 14.13 -12.40 -1.12
CA LEU A 187 14.20 -12.81 -2.53
C LEU A 187 13.27 -11.99 -3.45
N ALA A 188 12.10 -11.59 -2.96
CA ALA A 188 11.16 -10.77 -3.71
C ALA A 188 11.75 -9.37 -3.94
N LYS A 189 12.29 -8.76 -2.87
CA LYS A 189 13.05 -7.51 -2.95
C LYS A 189 14.24 -7.63 -3.90
N ALA A 190 15.08 -8.66 -3.76
CA ALA A 190 16.22 -8.88 -4.65
C ALA A 190 15.78 -8.92 -6.13
N MET A 191 14.71 -9.65 -6.44
CA MET A 191 14.15 -9.70 -7.80
C MET A 191 13.69 -8.33 -8.28
N ALA A 192 12.94 -7.57 -7.46
CA ALA A 192 12.52 -6.22 -7.81
C ALA A 192 13.71 -5.30 -8.07
N LEU A 193 14.76 -5.36 -7.24
CA LEU A 193 15.98 -4.55 -7.43
C LEU A 193 16.72 -4.91 -8.71
N HIS A 194 16.84 -6.20 -9.04
CA HIS A 194 17.47 -6.66 -10.28
C HIS A 194 16.71 -6.24 -11.54
N ILE A 195 15.38 -6.24 -11.51
CA ILE A 195 14.56 -5.76 -12.62
C ILE A 195 14.66 -4.23 -12.70
N ALA A 196 14.44 -3.54 -11.59
CA ALA A 196 14.46 -2.08 -11.53
C ALA A 196 15.79 -1.53 -12.02
N CYS A 197 16.93 -2.14 -11.69
CA CYS A 197 18.23 -1.57 -12.00
C CYS A 197 18.58 -1.54 -13.49
N VAL A 198 17.88 -2.32 -14.33
CA VAL A 198 18.09 -2.35 -15.78
C VAL A 198 17.06 -1.53 -16.56
N LEU A 199 15.96 -1.10 -15.92
CA LEU A 199 14.88 -0.35 -16.57
C LEU A 199 15.19 1.16 -16.60
N PRO A 200 15.10 1.86 -17.73
CA PRO A 200 15.51 3.27 -17.84
C PRO A 200 14.81 4.21 -16.86
N THR A 201 13.50 4.04 -16.68
CA THR A 201 12.65 4.94 -15.89
C THR A 201 12.08 4.30 -14.62
N ALA A 202 12.67 3.19 -14.14
CA ALA A 202 12.44 2.67 -12.78
C ALA A 202 13.14 3.58 -11.75
N THR A 203 12.65 4.81 -11.66
CA THR A 203 13.12 5.88 -10.80
C THR A 203 12.11 6.22 -9.70
N GLY A 204 10.92 5.61 -9.73
CA GLY A 204 10.03 5.56 -8.57
C GLY A 204 10.56 4.57 -7.54
N HIS A 205 9.88 4.49 -6.40
CA HIS A 205 10.24 3.55 -5.34
C HIS A 205 9.83 2.12 -5.66
N SER A 206 10.36 1.18 -4.88
CA SER A 206 10.05 -0.25 -4.93
C SER A 206 9.40 -0.71 -3.62
N ILE A 207 8.32 -1.49 -3.73
CA ILE A 207 7.50 -1.96 -2.59
C ILE A 207 7.67 -3.48 -2.47
N ASN A 208 8.20 -3.95 -1.33
CA ASN A 208 8.67 -5.34 -1.21
C ASN A 208 8.21 -6.11 0.03
N LEU A 209 7.82 -5.51 1.17
CA LEU A 209 7.40 -6.20 2.41
C LEU A 209 8.45 -7.06 3.15
N ASP A 210 9.74 -6.99 2.82
CA ASP A 210 10.79 -7.77 3.52
C ASP A 210 11.03 -7.29 4.97
N ASP A 211 10.55 -6.09 5.29
CA ASP A 211 10.60 -5.47 6.61
C ASP A 211 9.42 -5.87 7.53
N GLN A 212 8.43 -6.61 7.01
CA GLN A 212 7.21 -6.99 7.71
C GLN A 212 7.25 -8.41 8.31
N THR A 213 8.42 -9.04 8.30
CA THR A 213 8.64 -10.38 8.88
C THR A 213 9.89 -10.38 9.75
N ASP A 214 9.84 -11.09 10.89
CA ASP A 214 10.99 -11.21 11.79
C ASP A 214 12.07 -12.15 11.24
N GLU A 215 11.63 -13.19 10.52
CA GLU A 215 12.50 -14.22 9.95
C GLU A 215 12.27 -14.33 8.42
N ASP A 216 13.35 -14.57 7.68
CA ASP A 216 13.33 -14.77 6.23
C ASP A 216 14.07 -16.05 5.84
N ILE A 217 13.64 -16.70 4.76
CA ILE A 217 14.23 -17.97 4.27
C ILE A 217 15.69 -17.83 3.81
N THR A 218 16.21 -16.62 3.67
CA THR A 218 17.62 -16.36 3.32
C THR A 218 18.51 -16.09 4.53
N GLY A 219 17.92 -15.94 5.73
CA GLY A 219 18.61 -15.61 6.98
C GLY A 219 19.18 -14.18 7.03
N GLN A 220 18.90 -13.35 6.04
CA GLN A 220 19.41 -11.98 5.93
C GLN A 220 18.40 -11.06 5.23
N LYS A 221 18.60 -9.75 5.35
CA LYS A 221 17.80 -8.73 4.66
C LYS A 221 18.69 -7.80 3.85
N ILE A 222 18.14 -7.23 2.78
CA ILE A 222 18.83 -6.19 2.02
C ILE A 222 18.64 -4.87 2.79
N PRO A 223 19.72 -4.19 3.22
CA PRO A 223 19.59 -2.98 4.02
C PRO A 223 18.89 -1.87 3.24
N VAL A 224 18.21 -1.01 3.98
CA VAL A 224 17.73 0.28 3.48
C VAL A 224 18.68 1.36 4.00
N GLN A 225 19.15 2.20 3.08
CA GLN A 225 20.13 3.25 3.32
C GLN A 225 19.54 4.53 2.75
N GLU A 226 19.12 5.46 3.61
CA GLU A 226 18.59 6.77 3.16
C GLU A 226 17.49 6.64 2.07
N GLY A 227 16.58 5.67 2.25
CA GLY A 227 15.44 5.43 1.35
C GLY A 227 15.73 4.59 0.11
N TYR A 228 16.92 4.01 -0.04
CA TYR A 228 17.23 3.07 -1.13
C TYR A 228 17.88 1.76 -0.64
N SER A 229 17.78 0.72 -1.45
CA SER A 229 18.50 -0.53 -1.23
C SER A 229 19.52 -0.79 -2.34
N PRO A 230 20.73 -1.29 -2.02
CA PRO A 230 21.73 -1.64 -3.01
C PRO A 230 21.29 -2.88 -3.81
N VAL A 231 21.55 -2.89 -5.11
CA VAL A 231 21.30 -4.05 -5.96
C VAL A 231 22.30 -5.16 -5.60
N PRO A 232 21.85 -6.40 -5.32
CA PRO A 232 22.76 -7.51 -5.03
C PRO A 232 23.71 -7.81 -6.21
N GLU A 233 24.97 -8.11 -5.90
CA GLU A 233 26.02 -8.41 -6.90
C GLU A 233 26.38 -9.91 -6.97
N GLY A 234 25.94 -10.70 -6.00
CA GLY A 234 26.20 -12.14 -5.95
C GLY A 234 25.45 -12.94 -7.04
N PRO A 235 25.84 -14.19 -7.31
CA PRO A 235 25.20 -15.02 -8.34
C PRO A 235 23.68 -15.18 -8.15
N GLY A 236 22.92 -15.13 -9.24
CA GLY A 236 21.47 -15.18 -9.20
C GLY A 236 20.89 -13.96 -8.49
N LEU A 237 20.06 -14.17 -7.47
CA LEU A 237 19.49 -13.06 -6.67
C LEU A 237 20.46 -12.57 -5.58
N GLY A 238 21.66 -13.15 -5.47
CA GLY A 238 22.64 -12.82 -4.44
C GLY A 238 22.45 -13.53 -3.10
N PHE A 239 21.46 -14.43 -2.99
CA PHE A 239 21.12 -15.12 -1.75
C PHE A 239 20.91 -16.62 -1.94
N ASP A 240 21.23 -17.38 -0.89
CA ASP A 240 20.88 -18.79 -0.75
C ASP A 240 19.62 -18.95 0.11
N VAL A 241 18.93 -20.07 -0.09
CA VAL A 241 17.72 -20.43 0.65
C VAL A 241 18.10 -21.45 1.71
N ASP A 242 17.69 -21.18 2.95
CA ASP A 242 17.69 -22.17 4.02
C ASP A 242 16.49 -23.11 3.84
N GLU A 243 16.77 -24.30 3.32
CA GLU A 243 15.77 -25.34 3.06
C GLU A 243 15.07 -25.84 4.33
N ALA A 244 15.71 -25.75 5.50
CA ALA A 244 15.10 -26.15 6.76
C ALA A 244 14.09 -25.09 7.23
N VAL A 245 14.46 -23.81 7.15
CA VAL A 245 13.55 -22.68 7.44
C VAL A 245 12.38 -22.68 6.47
N LEU A 246 12.62 -22.89 5.17
CA LEU A 246 11.57 -22.97 4.16
C LEU A 246 10.55 -24.08 4.47
N ARG A 247 11.02 -25.29 4.81
CA ARG A 247 10.12 -26.40 5.19
C ARG A 247 9.32 -26.10 6.46
N ARG A 248 9.92 -25.45 7.44
CA ARG A 248 9.23 -25.01 8.66
C ARG A 248 8.12 -24.01 8.33
N PHE A 249 8.42 -22.98 7.51
CA PHE A 249 7.43 -21.99 7.10
C PHE A 249 6.30 -22.60 6.26
N ALA A 250 6.62 -23.54 5.37
CA ALA A 250 5.62 -24.26 4.58
C ALA A 250 4.66 -25.11 5.43
N ALA A 251 5.04 -25.45 6.66
CA ALA A 251 4.21 -26.19 7.62
C ALA A 251 3.41 -25.27 8.56
N ASN A 252 3.55 -23.94 8.47
CA ASN A 252 2.80 -23.02 9.30
C ASN A 252 1.31 -23.05 8.95
N ASN A 253 0.46 -23.09 9.99
CA ASN A 253 -0.97 -22.86 9.84
C ASN A 253 -1.27 -21.36 10.01
N PRO A 254 -2.15 -20.77 9.18
CA PRO A 254 -2.63 -19.41 9.41
C PRO A 254 -3.20 -19.28 10.83
N ARG A 255 -2.90 -18.16 11.50
CA ARG A 255 -3.50 -17.86 12.80
C ARG A 255 -5.00 -17.65 12.60
N GLU A 256 -5.81 -18.23 13.48
CA GLU A 256 -7.23 -17.87 13.56
C GLU A 256 -7.35 -16.45 14.12
N ILE A 257 -8.18 -15.63 13.46
CA ILE A 257 -8.50 -14.29 13.93
C ILE A 257 -9.64 -14.45 14.95
N PRO A 258 -9.46 -14.03 16.21
CA PRO A 258 -10.53 -14.09 17.20
C PRO A 258 -11.77 -13.32 16.72
N PRO A 259 -12.99 -13.78 17.05
CA PRO A 259 -14.19 -13.05 16.71
C PRO A 259 -14.17 -11.66 17.34
N TYR A 260 -14.70 -10.68 16.62
CA TYR A 260 -14.81 -9.31 17.10
C TYR A 260 -16.08 -8.63 16.58
N VAL A 261 -16.54 -7.65 17.34
CA VAL A 261 -17.57 -6.69 16.93
C VAL A 261 -16.88 -5.44 16.40
N GLY A 262 -17.29 -4.95 15.23
CA GLY A 262 -16.86 -3.64 14.75
C GLY A 262 -17.67 -2.56 15.42
N VAL A 263 -17.01 -1.57 16.04
CA VAL A 263 -17.65 -0.47 16.76
C VAL A 263 -17.26 0.85 16.09
N VAL A 264 -18.23 1.65 15.66
CA VAL A 264 -17.99 2.98 15.09
C VAL A 264 -18.65 4.05 15.92
N HIS A 265 -17.84 4.92 16.51
CA HIS A 265 -18.30 6.13 17.19
C HIS A 265 -18.45 7.25 16.17
N MET A 266 -19.69 7.69 15.96
CA MET A 266 -20.04 8.70 14.97
C MET A 266 -19.97 10.12 15.56
N ALA A 267 -19.71 11.12 14.71
CA ALA A 267 -19.61 12.53 15.10
C ALA A 267 -20.82 13.06 15.89
N GLY A 268 -22.02 12.52 15.64
CA GLY A 268 -23.25 12.89 16.34
C GLY A 268 -23.47 12.15 17.66
N GLY A 269 -22.44 11.50 18.23
CA GLY A 269 -22.50 10.75 19.49
C GLY A 269 -23.17 9.37 19.41
N HIS A 270 -23.66 8.97 18.25
CA HIS A 270 -24.23 7.64 18.03
C HIS A 270 -23.13 6.58 17.91
N THR A 271 -23.43 5.34 18.29
CA THR A 271 -22.50 4.21 18.14
C THR A 271 -23.10 3.14 17.23
N LEU A 272 -22.38 2.78 16.17
CA LEU A 272 -22.75 1.68 15.26
C LEU A 272 -21.99 0.42 15.66
N TYR A 273 -22.69 -0.70 15.72
CA TYR A 273 -22.12 -2.03 15.91
C TYR A 273 -22.35 -2.89 14.67
N SER A 274 -21.33 -3.63 14.23
CA SER A 274 -21.43 -4.54 13.09
C SER A 274 -20.73 -5.88 13.34
N LEU A 275 -21.20 -6.93 12.67
CA LEU A 275 -20.47 -8.19 12.60
C LEU A 275 -19.19 -7.98 11.78
N GLY A 276 -18.03 -8.02 12.46
CA GLY A 276 -16.75 -7.71 11.83
C GLY A 276 -16.63 -6.26 11.37
N GLN A 277 -15.73 -6.01 10.41
CA GLN A 277 -15.41 -4.67 9.95
C GLN A 277 -16.58 -3.98 9.23
N PRO A 278 -16.94 -2.75 9.60
CA PRO A 278 -18.02 -2.00 9.00
C PRO A 278 -17.66 -1.47 7.60
N ASN A 279 -18.63 -1.48 6.69
CA ASN A 279 -18.55 -0.74 5.43
C ASN A 279 -19.32 0.59 5.57
N LEU A 280 -18.63 1.63 6.05
CA LEU A 280 -19.25 2.94 6.30
C LEU A 280 -19.93 3.57 5.09
N PRO A 281 -19.39 3.48 3.86
CA PRO A 281 -20.12 3.93 2.68
C PRO A 281 -21.48 3.26 2.50
N ARG A 282 -21.57 1.95 2.77
CA ARG A 282 -22.84 1.21 2.70
C ARG A 282 -23.84 1.68 3.77
N PHE A 283 -23.37 2.05 4.96
CA PHE A 283 -24.25 2.48 6.06
C PHE A 283 -24.69 3.93 5.94
N THR A 284 -23.78 4.82 5.56
CA THR A 284 -24.01 6.27 5.54
C THR A 284 -24.53 6.77 4.20
N GLY A 285 -24.38 5.98 3.13
CA GLY A 285 -24.62 6.42 1.75
C GLY A 285 -23.63 7.47 1.27
N ARG A 286 -22.55 7.74 2.03
CA ARG A 286 -21.50 8.69 1.69
C ARG A 286 -20.28 7.99 1.13
N GLU A 287 -19.62 8.64 0.18
CA GLU A 287 -18.44 8.08 -0.48
C GLU A 287 -17.23 8.03 0.47
N GLU A 288 -16.32 7.08 0.23
CA GLU A 288 -15.15 6.86 1.09
C GLU A 288 -14.29 8.13 1.20
N GLY A 289 -13.99 8.55 2.44
CA GLY A 289 -13.24 9.78 2.69
C GLY A 289 -14.05 11.07 2.57
N THR A 290 -15.39 11.01 2.44
CA THR A 290 -16.25 12.22 2.55
C THR A 290 -16.94 12.34 3.92
N TYR A 291 -16.90 11.27 4.72
CA TYR A 291 -17.33 11.26 6.11
C TYR A 291 -16.11 11.39 7.02
N ARG A 292 -16.21 12.22 8.06
CA ARG A 292 -15.11 12.65 8.94
C ARG A 292 -15.55 12.59 10.40
N ASN A 293 -14.59 12.72 11.32
CA ASN A 293 -14.83 12.79 12.77
C ASN A 293 -15.54 11.54 13.31
N PHE A 294 -15.03 10.37 12.94
CA PHE A 294 -15.51 9.09 13.44
C PHE A 294 -14.32 8.25 13.90
N ARG A 295 -14.55 7.35 14.85
CA ARG A 295 -13.54 6.40 15.32
C ARG A 295 -14.05 4.99 15.11
N TYR A 296 -13.20 4.11 14.58
CA TYR A 296 -13.48 2.69 14.43
C TYR A 296 -12.60 1.90 15.40
N ASP A 297 -13.25 1.03 16.18
CA ASP A 297 -12.61 0.13 17.13
C ASP A 297 -13.01 -1.32 16.84
N ARG A 298 -12.07 -2.24 17.08
CA ARG A 298 -12.31 -3.69 17.05
C ARG A 298 -12.51 -4.18 18.48
N TRP A 299 -13.74 -4.54 18.85
CA TRP A 299 -14.03 -5.13 20.15
C TRP A 299 -13.94 -6.65 20.07
N PHE A 300 -12.75 -7.18 20.34
CA PHE A 300 -12.49 -8.61 20.40
C PHE A 300 -13.20 -9.25 21.58
N GLU A 301 -13.50 -10.55 21.45
CA GLU A 301 -14.09 -11.36 22.52
C GLU A 301 -13.28 -11.25 23.81
N ASP A 302 -13.96 -10.83 24.88
CA ASP A 302 -13.35 -10.52 26.18
C ASP A 302 -14.02 -11.28 27.34
N GLY A 303 -14.88 -12.27 27.02
CA GLY A 303 -15.65 -13.05 27.99
C GLY A 303 -16.77 -12.30 28.70
N SER A 304 -17.06 -11.04 28.33
CA SER A 304 -18.13 -10.27 28.96
C SER A 304 -19.52 -10.66 28.43
N ALA A 305 -20.52 -10.65 29.32
CA ALA A 305 -21.91 -10.86 28.94
C ALA A 305 -22.43 -9.75 28.01
N GLU A 306 -21.82 -8.56 28.06
CA GLU A 306 -22.12 -7.47 27.15
C GLU A 306 -21.64 -7.80 25.73
N TRP A 307 -20.39 -8.27 25.59
CA TRP A 307 -19.86 -8.70 24.30
C TRP A 307 -20.70 -9.80 23.70
N GLU A 308 -21.05 -10.84 24.46
CA GLU A 308 -21.85 -11.97 23.98
C GLU A 308 -23.22 -11.50 23.46
N LYS A 309 -23.90 -10.64 24.22
CA LYS A 309 -25.18 -10.05 23.83
C LYS A 309 -25.06 -9.21 22.54
N VAL A 310 -24.03 -8.38 22.43
CA VAL A 310 -23.82 -7.53 21.25
C VAL A 310 -23.45 -8.39 20.05
N TYR A 311 -22.57 -9.37 20.23
CA TYR A 311 -22.11 -10.30 19.18
C TYR A 311 -23.27 -11.15 18.64
N GLU A 312 -24.12 -11.70 19.51
CA GLU A 312 -25.32 -12.43 19.11
C GLU A 312 -26.27 -11.52 18.32
N ARG A 313 -26.47 -10.29 18.79
CA ARG A 313 -27.34 -9.32 18.10
C ARG A 313 -26.82 -8.95 16.72
N VAL A 314 -25.55 -8.57 16.59
CA VAL A 314 -24.98 -8.28 15.25
C VAL A 314 -24.88 -9.53 14.38
N GLY A 315 -24.80 -10.72 14.97
CA GLY A 315 -24.91 -12.00 14.26
C GLY A 315 -26.28 -12.20 13.60
N ASN A 316 -27.35 -11.79 14.26
CA ASN A 316 -28.72 -11.88 13.76
C ASN A 316 -29.10 -10.73 12.83
N ASP A 317 -28.79 -9.49 13.22
CA ASP A 317 -29.25 -8.27 12.54
C ASP A 317 -28.23 -7.77 11.48
N GLY A 318 -26.99 -8.28 11.52
CA GLY A 318 -25.85 -7.80 10.74
C GLY A 318 -25.19 -6.54 11.34
N TRP A 319 -26.01 -5.55 11.73
CA TRP A 319 -25.57 -4.30 12.36
C TRP A 319 -26.73 -3.57 13.04
N TYR A 320 -26.43 -2.67 13.97
CA TYR A 320 -27.41 -1.73 14.54
C TYR A 320 -26.74 -0.44 15.02
N VAL A 321 -27.54 0.60 15.30
CA VAL A 321 -27.06 1.89 15.81
C VAL A 321 -27.74 2.21 17.14
N GLU A 322 -26.95 2.66 18.11
CA GLU A 322 -27.41 3.20 19.37
C GLU A 322 -27.35 4.74 19.38
N PRO A 323 -28.36 5.41 19.97
CA PRO A 323 -28.31 6.84 20.18
C PRO A 323 -27.21 7.19 21.21
N PRO A 324 -26.83 8.47 21.30
CA PRO A 324 -25.92 8.92 22.35
C PRO A 324 -26.46 8.53 23.72
N ALA A 325 -25.56 8.12 24.63
CA ALA A 325 -25.93 7.91 26.03
C ALA A 325 -26.61 9.19 26.56
N ALA A 326 -27.77 9.04 27.20
CA ALA A 326 -28.45 10.17 27.82
C ALA A 326 -27.53 10.73 28.92
N GLY A 327 -27.10 11.99 28.73
CA GLY A 327 -26.29 12.73 29.70
C GLY A 327 -27.06 13.14 30.96
#